data_AF-A0A832T8M5-F1
#
_entry.id   AF-A0A832T8M5-F1
#
_cell.length_a   1.000
_cell.length_b   1.000
_cell.length_c   1.000
_cell.angle_alpha   90.00
_cell.angle_beta   90.00
_cell.angle_gamma   90.00
#
_symmetry.space_group_name_H-M   'P 1'
#
loop_
_entity.id
_entity.type
_entity.pdbx_description
1 polymer ?
#
loop_
_entity_poly.entity_id
_entity_poly.type
_entity_poly.pdbx_seq_one_letter_code
_entity_poly.pdbx_strand_id
1 'polypeptide(L)'
;MSISSKEKYALKKFFKELQDKRGRHTELVTVYIPKGYDLNAIINHLAQEQGTASNIKSKGTRDNVQGALERMIQHLKLFKQTPPNGLAVFSGNVAEKEGQQDFKVWSIEP
;
A
#
# COMPACT_ATOMS: atom_id res chain seq x y z
N MET A 1 -24.83 7.39 0.96
CA MET A 1 -24.44 7.44 -0.46
C MET A 1 -24.65 6.06 -1.06
N SER A 2 -25.29 5.96 -2.22
CA SER A 2 -25.42 4.69 -2.95
C SER A 2 -24.28 4.58 -3.94
N ILE A 3 -23.41 3.57 -3.80
CA ILE A 3 -22.34 3.29 -4.77
C ILE A 3 -22.97 3.03 -6.15
N SER A 4 -22.49 3.73 -7.18
CA SER A 4 -22.95 3.55 -8.55
C SER A 4 -22.53 2.19 -9.11
N SER A 5 -23.23 1.71 -10.14
CA SER A 5 -22.86 0.45 -10.81
C SER A 5 -21.44 0.48 -11.40
N LYS A 6 -20.96 1.67 -11.81
CA LYS A 6 -19.61 1.87 -12.33
C LYS A 6 -18.55 1.74 -11.22
N GLU A 7 -18.77 2.36 -10.07
CA GLU A 7 -17.88 2.24 -8.90
C GLU A 7 -17.85 0.81 -8.37
N LYS A 8 -19.01 0.13 -8.27
CA LYS A 8 -19.07 -1.29 -7.90
C LYS A 8 -18.26 -2.16 -8.86
N TYR A 9 -18.31 -1.89 -10.15
CA TYR A 9 -17.55 -2.63 -11.15
C TYR A 9 -16.04 -2.36 -11.03
N ALA A 10 -15.64 -1.09 -10.86
CA ALA A 10 -14.24 -0.72 -10.65
C ALA A 10 -13.67 -1.38 -9.39
N LEU A 11 -14.42 -1.35 -8.29
CA LEU A 11 -14.04 -1.98 -7.03
C LEU A 11 -13.88 -3.50 -7.16
N LYS A 12 -14.83 -4.18 -7.83
CA LYS A 12 -14.71 -5.62 -8.13
C LYS A 12 -13.48 -5.94 -8.99
N LYS A 13 -13.22 -5.14 -10.02
CA LYS A 13 -12.05 -5.33 -10.89
C LYS A 13 -10.75 -5.14 -10.10
N PHE A 14 -10.71 -4.13 -9.24
CA PHE A 14 -9.58 -3.84 -8.36
C PHE A 14 -9.30 -4.99 -7.39
N PHE A 15 -10.33 -5.53 -6.72
CA PHE A 15 -10.17 -6.69 -5.86
C PHE A 15 -9.68 -7.92 -6.61
N LYS A 16 -10.19 -8.17 -7.82
CA LYS A 16 -9.71 -9.27 -8.65
C LYS A 16 -8.23 -9.10 -9.00
N GLU A 17 -7.81 -7.90 -9.38
CA GLU A 17 -6.41 -7.61 -9.65
C GLU A 17 -5.51 -7.86 -8.43
N LEU A 18 -5.93 -7.40 -7.24
CA LEU A 18 -5.18 -7.62 -6.00
C LEU A 18 -5.15 -9.09 -5.59
N GLN A 19 -6.25 -9.82 -5.78
CA GLN A 19 -6.35 -11.25 -5.44
C GLN A 19 -5.38 -12.11 -6.25
N ASP A 20 -4.99 -11.67 -7.45
CA ASP A 20 -4.02 -12.35 -8.29
C ASP A 20 -2.57 -12.02 -7.88
N LYS A 21 -2.33 -10.99 -7.07
CA LYS A 21 -0.99 -10.66 -6.58
C LYS A 21 -0.59 -11.60 -5.44
N ARG A 22 0.64 -12.09 -5.52
CA ARG A 22 1.27 -12.93 -4.49
C ARG A 22 2.62 -12.31 -4.15
N GLY A 23 2.79 -11.93 -2.89
CA GLY A 23 4.13 -11.73 -2.34
C GLY A 23 4.74 -13.10 -2.04
N ARG A 24 6.05 -13.27 -2.25
CA ARG A 24 6.72 -14.52 -1.87
C ARG A 24 6.72 -14.69 -0.36
N HIS A 25 6.83 -13.60 0.40
CA HIS A 25 6.84 -13.57 1.88
C HIS A 25 5.95 -12.42 2.43
N THR A 26 6.20 -12.00 3.68
CA THR A 26 5.55 -10.85 4.37
C THR A 26 5.99 -9.51 3.77
N GLU A 27 5.55 -9.24 2.55
CA GLU A 27 6.09 -8.15 1.73
C GLU A 27 4.99 -7.23 1.18
N LEU A 28 3.76 -7.43 1.65
CA LEU A 28 2.60 -6.63 1.27
C LEU A 28 2.16 -5.79 2.46
N VAL A 29 2.22 -4.47 2.29
CA VAL A 29 1.75 -3.46 3.23
C VAL A 29 0.38 -2.99 2.76
N THR A 30 -0.58 -2.91 3.68
CA THR A 30 -1.92 -2.37 3.41
C THR A 30 -2.25 -1.31 4.45
N VAL A 31 -2.78 -0.17 4.00
CA VAL A 31 -3.23 0.91 4.87
C VAL A 31 -4.62 1.36 4.44
N TYR A 32 -5.54 1.41 5.40
CA TYR A 32 -6.88 1.95 5.25
C TYR A 32 -6.96 3.28 6.00
N ILE A 33 -7.23 4.36 5.28
CA ILE A 33 -7.27 5.72 5.79
C ILE A 33 -8.73 6.20 5.74
N PRO A 34 -9.37 6.44 6.88
CA PRO A 34 -10.74 6.92 6.89
C PRO A 34 -10.81 8.37 6.40
N LYS A 35 -11.98 8.75 5.85
CA LYS A 35 -12.28 10.14 5.48
C LYS A 35 -11.85 11.13 6.57
N GLY A 36 -11.20 12.21 6.16
CA GLY A 36 -10.86 13.33 7.04
C GLY A 36 -9.68 13.07 7.98
N TYR A 37 -9.06 11.88 7.93
CA TYR A 37 -7.81 11.63 8.62
C TYR A 37 -6.66 12.40 7.98
N ASP A 38 -5.70 12.83 8.79
CA ASP A 38 -4.52 13.57 8.30
C ASP A 38 -3.51 12.62 7.64
N LEU A 39 -3.27 12.84 6.35
CA LEU A 39 -2.29 12.06 5.59
C LEU A 39 -0.86 12.27 6.11
N ASN A 40 -0.53 13.44 6.66
CA ASN A 40 0.81 13.68 7.21
C ASN A 40 1.06 12.81 8.44
N ALA A 41 0.06 12.66 9.32
CA ALA A 41 0.14 11.75 10.45
C ALA A 41 0.36 10.29 10.00
N ILE A 42 -0.34 9.83 8.95
CA ILE A 42 -0.12 8.48 8.39
C ILE A 42 1.28 8.33 7.79
N ILE A 43 1.74 9.31 7.01
CA ILE A 43 3.08 9.31 6.41
C ILE A 43 4.16 9.23 7.50
N ASN A 44 4.03 10.01 8.58
CA ASN A 44 4.98 10.00 9.69
C ASN A 44 4.97 8.65 10.42
N HIS A 45 3.80 8.06 10.64
CA HIS A 45 3.69 6.74 11.24
C HIS A 45 4.34 5.66 10.35
N LEU A 46 4.12 5.68 9.04
CA LEU A 46 4.77 4.76 8.10
C LEU A 46 6.29 4.94 8.06
N ALA A 47 6.79 6.17 8.19
CA ALA A 47 8.23 6.44 8.27
C ALA A 47 8.84 5.86 9.57
N GLN A 48 8.12 5.90 10.68
CA GLN A 48 8.52 5.24 11.93
C GLN A 48 8.56 3.72 11.75
N GLU A 49 7.52 3.13 11.16
CA GLU A 49 7.49 1.69 10.85
C GLU A 49 8.62 1.28 9.90
N GLN A 50 8.99 2.12 8.94
CA GLN A 50 10.14 1.90 8.06
C GLN A 50 11.46 1.85 8.85
N GLY A 51 11.59 2.70 9.88
CA GLY A 51 12.69 2.67 10.83
C GLY A 51 12.69 1.38 11.67
N THR A 52 11.55 0.98 12.21
CA THR A 52 11.39 -0.27 12.98
C THR A 52 11.75 -1.50 12.15
N ALA A 53 11.35 -1.51 10.86
CA ALA A 53 11.66 -2.58 9.92
C ALA A 53 13.17 -2.81 9.72
N SER A 54 14.03 -1.82 10.03
CA SER A 54 15.49 -2.00 9.97
C SER A 54 16.02 -3.11 10.89
N ASN A 55 15.27 -3.47 11.94
CA ASN A 55 15.60 -4.53 12.89
C ASN A 55 15.26 -5.94 12.39
N ILE A 56 14.62 -6.09 11.23
CA ILE A 56 14.34 -7.40 10.63
C ILE A 56 15.67 -8.10 10.32
N LYS A 57 15.83 -9.32 10.85
CA LYS A 57 17.07 -10.12 10.74
C LYS A 57 17.34 -10.60 9.32
N SER A 58 16.31 -11.04 8.62
CA SER A 58 16.41 -11.46 7.22
C SER A 58 16.63 -10.24 6.33
N LYS A 59 17.79 -10.15 5.67
CA LYS A 59 18.12 -9.03 4.78
C LYS A 59 17.08 -8.86 3.67
N GLY A 60 16.71 -9.94 2.98
CA GLY A 60 15.74 -9.88 1.88
C GLY A 60 14.38 -9.36 2.37
N THR A 61 13.89 -9.90 3.50
CA THR A 61 12.61 -9.45 4.09
C THR A 61 12.69 -7.99 4.53
N ARG A 62 13.79 -7.58 5.18
CA ARG A 62 14.00 -6.19 5.60
C ARG A 62 13.93 -5.23 4.40
N ASP A 63 14.71 -5.52 3.37
CA ASP A 63 14.81 -4.66 2.18
C ASP A 63 13.44 -4.58 1.47
N ASN A 64 12.68 -5.69 1.43
CA ASN A 64 11.33 -5.71 0.86
C ASN A 64 10.31 -4.93 1.69
N VAL A 65 10.30 -5.07 3.03
CA VAL A 65 9.38 -4.29 3.88
C VAL A 65 9.70 -2.80 3.81
N GLN A 66 10.98 -2.44 3.90
CA GLN A 66 11.39 -1.03 3.83
C GLN A 66 11.07 -0.41 2.48
N GLY A 67 11.29 -1.14 1.38
CA GLY A 67 10.95 -0.68 0.04
C GLY A 67 9.43 -0.52 -0.17
N ALA A 68 8.61 -1.43 0.35
CA ALA A 68 7.16 -1.33 0.27
C ALA A 68 6.63 -0.10 1.04
N LEU A 69 7.14 0.12 2.26
CA LEU A 69 6.81 1.31 3.06
C LEU A 69 7.24 2.61 2.37
N GLU A 70 8.46 2.64 1.82
CA GLU A 70 8.95 3.81 1.09
C GLU A 70 8.07 4.16 -0.11
N ARG A 71 7.70 3.17 -0.92
CA ARG A 71 6.84 3.35 -2.10
C ARG A 71 5.44 3.81 -1.70
N MET A 72 4.89 3.27 -0.60
CA MET A 72 3.62 3.73 -0.05
C MET A 72 3.69 5.19 0.40
N ILE A 73 4.74 5.59 1.11
CA ILE A 73 4.93 6.98 1.54
C ILE A 73 5.01 7.93 0.33
N GLN A 74 5.80 7.57 -0.70
CA GLN A 74 5.91 8.34 -1.94
C GLN A 74 4.54 8.50 -2.62
N HIS A 75 3.74 7.44 -2.66
CA HIS A 75 2.40 7.46 -3.24
C HIS A 75 1.42 8.34 -2.45
N LEU A 76 1.43 8.24 -1.12
CA LEU A 76 0.57 9.05 -0.25
C LEU A 76 0.87 10.56 -0.38
N LYS A 77 2.14 10.94 -0.61
CA LYS A 77 2.54 12.34 -0.85
C LYS A 77 1.93 12.96 -2.13
N LEU A 78 1.40 12.15 -3.06
CA LEU A 78 0.71 12.64 -4.25
C LEU A 78 -0.68 13.20 -3.92
N PHE A 79 -1.25 12.84 -2.77
CA PHE A 79 -2.56 13.29 -2.33
C PHE A 79 -2.42 14.54 -1.47
N LYS A 80 -3.16 15.61 -1.82
CA LYS A 80 -3.20 16.84 -1.01
C LYS A 80 -4.01 16.66 0.27
N GLN A 81 -5.03 15.79 0.23
CA GLN A 81 -5.94 15.51 1.33
C GLN A 81 -6.56 14.13 1.13
N THR A 82 -7.11 13.56 2.21
CA THR A 82 -7.84 12.30 2.15
C THR A 82 -9.12 12.46 1.30
N PRO A 83 -9.41 11.55 0.36
CA PRO A 83 -10.62 11.60 -0.46
C PRO A 83 -11.92 11.50 0.37
N PRO A 84 -13.08 11.90 -0.22
CA PRO A 84 -14.38 11.89 0.44
C PRO A 84 -14.77 10.57 1.12
N ASN A 85 -14.43 9.42 0.54
CA ASN A 85 -14.74 8.10 1.13
C ASN A 85 -13.56 7.46 1.88
N GLY A 86 -12.45 8.19 2.04
CA GLY A 86 -11.20 7.64 2.54
C GLY A 86 -10.31 7.09 1.42
N LEU A 87 -9.28 6.35 1.81
CA LEU A 87 -8.29 5.81 0.88
C LEU A 87 -7.83 4.43 1.36
N ALA A 88 -7.86 3.44 0.48
CA ALA A 88 -7.18 2.17 0.70
C ALA A 88 -5.93 2.14 -0.17
N VAL A 89 -4.76 1.88 0.42
CA VAL A 89 -3.47 1.81 -0.28
C VAL A 89 -2.79 0.48 0.02
N PHE A 90 -2.26 -0.15 -1.03
CA PHE A 90 -1.57 -1.43 -0.99
C PHE A 90 -0.19 -1.24 -1.64
N SER A 91 0.87 -1.76 -1.04
CA SER A 91 2.20 -1.75 -1.66
C SER A 91 2.94 -3.03 -1.34
N GLY A 92 3.82 -3.45 -2.25
CA GLY A 92 4.71 -4.57 -1.98
C GLY A 92 5.57 -4.95 -3.17
N ASN A 93 6.52 -5.83 -2.91
CA ASN A 93 7.32 -6.47 -3.97
C ASN A 93 6.51 -7.63 -4.58
N VAL A 94 6.28 -7.58 -5.89
CA VAL A 94 5.56 -8.63 -6.65
C VAL A 94 6.46 -9.35 -7.65
N ALA A 95 7.78 -9.24 -7.50
CA ALA A 95 8.72 -9.99 -8.31
C ALA A 95 8.51 -11.50 -8.13
N GLU A 96 8.47 -12.24 -9.24
CA GLU A 96 8.30 -13.69 -9.24
C GLU A 96 9.58 -14.43 -8.80
N LYS A 97 10.74 -13.79 -9.02
CA LYS A 97 12.08 -14.34 -8.77
C LYS A 97 12.68 -13.79 -7.47
N GLU A 98 13.32 -14.67 -6.71
CA GLU A 98 14.08 -14.27 -5.53
C GLU A 98 15.22 -13.31 -5.87
N GLY A 99 15.46 -12.32 -5.00
CA GLY A 99 16.50 -11.33 -5.20
C GLY A 99 16.17 -10.26 -6.25
N GLN A 100 15.03 -10.37 -6.94
CA GLN A 100 14.52 -9.30 -7.79
C GLN A 100 13.55 -8.40 -7.02
N GLN A 101 13.52 -7.13 -7.41
CA GLN A 101 12.65 -6.12 -6.83
C GLN A 101 11.72 -5.58 -7.93
N ASP A 102 10.42 -5.80 -7.76
CA ASP A 102 9.36 -5.15 -8.54
C ASP A 102 8.31 -4.61 -7.57
N PHE A 103 8.59 -3.42 -7.03
CA PHE A 103 7.65 -2.78 -6.12
C PHE A 103 6.50 -2.13 -6.88
N LYS A 104 5.29 -2.42 -6.43
CA LYS A 104 4.06 -1.82 -6.94
C LYS A 104 3.29 -1.14 -5.81
N VAL A 105 2.46 -0.19 -6.21
CA VAL A 105 1.52 0.49 -5.33
C VAL A 105 0.16 0.52 -6.03
N TRP A 106 -0.89 0.20 -5.30
CA TRP A 106 -2.27 0.31 -5.72
C TRP A 106 -3.04 1.16 -4.72
N SER A 107 -3.98 1.97 -5.19
CA SER A 107 -4.87 2.70 -4.30
C SER A 107 -6.26 2.85 -4.89
N ILE A 108 -7.26 2.86 -4.01
CA ILE A 108 -8.65 3.08 -4.39
C ILE A 108 -9.36 3.95 -3.35
N GLU A 109 -10.22 4.84 -3.82
CA GLU A 109 -11.26 5.46 -3.00
C GLU A 109 -12.47 4.50 -2.98
N PRO A 110 -12.85 3.95 -1.81
CA PRO A 110 -13.90 2.93 -1.69
C PRO A 110 -15.34 3.48 -1.80
#